data_AF-A0A359KCZ2-F1
#
_entry.id   AF-A0A359KCZ2-F1
#
_cell.length_a   1.000
_cell.length_b   1.000
_cell.length_c   1.000
_cell.angle_alpha   90.00
_cell.angle_beta   90.00
_cell.angle_gamma   90.00
#
_symmetry.space_group_name_H-M   'P 1'
#
loop_
_entity.id
_entity.type
_entity.pdbx_description
1 polymer ?
#
loop_
_entity_poly.entity_id
_entity_poly.type
_entity_poly.pdbx_seq_one_letter_code
_entity_poly.pdbx_strand_id
1 'polypeptide(L)'
;MSDREALRLDFLRSAGLAEAVRAPLPGDASTRRYERLTTPSSASLMLMDQAPAAESRPCDPSWTPEQRHAHGWNAVARLSAGRIEAFAAVAAHLKSLGLSAPEIVAVDAPNGLAVIEDFGDALFARVIEDGADPAPLYRAAVEALAVLHAAPTPDVLSGPAGDWPLLTYDQTALQGGADLFFEWLPQLIPALSFDAAAVAE
;
A
#
# COMPACT_ATOMS: atom_id res chain seq x y z
N MET A 1 28.38 5.22 2.87
CA MET A 1 27.03 5.47 2.34
C MET A 1 26.62 4.20 1.60
N SER A 2 25.46 3.62 1.91
CA SER A 2 24.99 2.43 1.17
C SER A 2 24.52 2.82 -0.24
N ASP A 3 24.51 1.88 -1.16
CA ASP A 3 24.00 2.11 -2.53
C ASP A 3 22.54 2.61 -2.50
N ARG A 4 21.73 2.12 -1.55
CA ARG A 4 20.34 2.60 -1.37
C ARG A 4 20.24 4.04 -0.89
N GLU A 5 21.16 4.48 -0.02
CA GLU A 5 21.21 5.87 0.41
C GLU A 5 21.66 6.80 -0.73
N ALA A 6 22.62 6.37 -1.56
CA ALA A 6 23.02 7.11 -2.75
C ALA A 6 21.82 7.33 -3.69
N LEU A 7 21.04 6.27 -3.97
CA LEU A 7 19.84 6.35 -4.79
C LEU A 7 18.80 7.33 -4.22
N ARG A 8 18.54 7.30 -2.91
CA ARG A 8 17.63 8.25 -2.26
C ARG A 8 18.10 9.69 -2.41
N LEU A 9 19.40 9.96 -2.19
CA LEU A 9 19.95 11.31 -2.30
C LEU A 9 19.92 11.83 -3.73
N ASP A 10 20.24 11.00 -4.73
CA ASP A 10 20.19 11.41 -6.13
C ASP A 10 18.75 11.63 -6.61
N PHE A 11 17.81 10.79 -6.16
CA PHE A 11 16.37 10.99 -6.40
C PHE A 11 15.85 12.29 -5.76
N LEU A 12 16.15 12.55 -4.50
CA LEU A 12 15.75 13.80 -3.84
C LEU A 12 16.38 15.02 -4.53
N ARG A 13 17.64 14.93 -4.97
CA ARG A 13 18.30 16.00 -5.72
C ARG A 13 17.59 16.27 -7.06
N SER A 14 17.26 15.23 -7.82
CA SER A 14 16.56 15.40 -9.10
C SER A 14 15.14 15.95 -8.94
N ALA A 15 14.49 15.65 -7.81
CA ALA A 15 13.19 16.22 -7.42
C ALA A 15 13.28 17.65 -6.85
N GLY A 16 14.46 18.26 -6.76
CA GLY A 16 14.66 19.61 -6.20
C GLY A 16 14.57 19.67 -4.67
N LEU A 17 14.72 18.53 -3.99
CA LEU A 17 14.56 18.33 -2.55
C LEU A 17 15.89 17.96 -1.85
N ALA A 18 17.04 18.26 -2.47
CA ALA A 18 18.36 17.97 -1.90
C ALA A 18 18.57 18.57 -0.50
N GLU A 19 18.02 19.75 -0.26
CA GLU A 19 18.15 20.51 0.99
C GLU A 19 17.05 20.17 2.00
N ALA A 20 16.15 19.22 1.70
CA ALA A 20 15.10 18.83 2.63
C ALA A 20 15.68 18.07 3.81
N VAL A 21 15.29 18.46 5.03
CA VAL A 21 15.64 17.73 6.25
C VAL A 21 14.80 16.44 6.29
N ARG A 22 15.45 15.31 6.56
CA ARG A 22 14.85 13.98 6.56
C ARG A 22 14.70 13.45 7.97
N ALA A 23 13.51 12.97 8.33
CA ALA A 23 13.24 12.31 9.61
C ALA A 23 12.55 10.96 9.36
N PRO A 24 13.14 9.81 9.73
CA PRO A 24 12.51 8.52 9.53
C PRO A 24 11.25 8.36 10.38
N LEU A 25 10.21 7.75 9.81
CA LEU A 25 9.02 7.34 10.56
C LEU A 25 9.22 5.93 11.16
N PRO A 26 8.49 5.58 12.22
CA PRO A 26 8.39 4.20 12.68
C PRO A 26 7.98 3.27 11.53
N GLY A 27 8.59 2.10 11.45
CA GLY A 27 8.20 1.09 10.46
C GLY A 27 6.78 0.58 10.71
N ASP A 28 6.10 0.20 9.64
CA ASP A 28 4.85 -0.53 9.68
C ASP A 28 5.08 -2.03 9.39
N ALA A 29 4.01 -2.80 9.23
CA ALA A 29 4.09 -4.22 8.89
C ALA A 29 4.45 -4.48 7.41
N SER A 30 4.89 -3.46 6.66
CA SER A 30 5.30 -3.58 5.28
C SER A 30 6.83 -3.56 5.14
N THR A 31 7.30 -3.90 3.94
CA THR A 31 8.71 -3.73 3.56
C THR A 31 9.07 -2.29 3.19
N ARG A 32 8.07 -1.38 3.16
CA ARG A 32 8.26 0.05 2.85
C ARG A 32 8.88 0.79 4.01
N ARG A 33 9.61 1.84 3.68
CA ARG A 33 10.11 2.82 4.64
C ARG A 33 9.61 4.20 4.26
N TYR A 34 9.32 5.00 5.27
CA TYR A 34 8.95 6.39 5.09
C TYR A 34 9.89 7.31 5.84
N GLU A 35 10.19 8.45 5.24
CA GLU A 35 10.88 9.55 5.89
C GLU A 35 10.10 10.84 5.62
N ARG A 36 9.79 11.59 6.68
CA ARG A 36 9.25 12.94 6.54
C ARG A 36 10.35 13.86 6.03
N LEU A 37 10.02 14.64 5.01
CA LEU A 37 10.85 15.65 4.40
C LEU A 37 10.34 17.03 4.81
N THR A 38 11.19 17.83 5.45
CA THR A 38 10.91 19.24 5.72
C THR A 38 11.74 20.09 4.77
N THR A 39 11.06 20.74 3.83
CA THR A 39 11.71 21.64 2.86
C THR A 39 12.22 22.92 3.53
N PRO A 40 13.15 23.69 2.90
CA PRO A 40 13.57 24.99 3.41
C PRO A 40 12.42 26.00 3.57
N SER A 41 11.35 25.88 2.78
CA SER A 41 10.11 26.65 2.92
C SER A 41 9.17 26.12 4.01
N SER A 42 9.60 25.15 4.82
CA SER A 42 8.81 24.49 5.87
C SER A 42 7.59 23.71 5.38
N ALA A 43 7.50 23.41 4.08
CA ALA A 43 6.52 22.44 3.56
C ALA A 43 6.94 21.01 3.95
N SER A 44 5.95 20.19 4.34
CA SER A 44 6.13 18.78 4.70
C SER A 44 5.74 17.87 3.55
N LEU A 45 6.59 16.89 3.25
CA LEU A 45 6.37 15.81 2.28
C LEU A 45 6.83 14.49 2.89
N MET A 46 6.56 13.36 2.24
CA MET A 46 7.11 12.07 2.64
C MET A 46 7.88 11.42 1.51
N LEU A 47 9.11 10.99 1.78
CA LEU A 47 9.82 10.02 0.95
C LEU A 47 9.30 8.63 1.28
N MET A 48 8.75 7.94 0.29
CA MET A 48 8.48 6.51 0.30
C MET A 48 9.66 5.78 -0.36
N ASP A 49 10.22 4.80 0.35
CA ASP A 49 11.25 3.89 -0.13
C ASP A 49 10.73 2.44 -0.08
N GLN A 50 10.53 1.85 -1.26
CA GLN A 50 10.22 0.44 -1.44
C GLN A 50 11.27 -0.20 -2.33
N ALA A 51 12.28 -0.84 -1.75
CA ALA A 51 13.30 -1.52 -2.54
C ALA A 51 12.64 -2.57 -3.47
N PRO A 52 12.90 -2.55 -4.80
CA PRO A 52 12.19 -3.40 -5.75
C PRO A 52 12.30 -4.91 -5.47
N ALA A 53 13.39 -5.34 -4.83
CA ALA A 53 13.66 -6.73 -4.49
C ALA A 53 13.18 -7.12 -3.07
N ALA A 54 12.53 -6.23 -2.33
CA ALA A 54 12.09 -6.51 -0.96
C ALA A 54 10.86 -7.43 -0.89
N GLU A 55 10.13 -7.56 -1.99
CA GLU A 55 8.91 -8.36 -2.10
C GLU A 55 8.98 -9.33 -3.27
N SER A 56 8.15 -10.37 -3.25
CA SER A 56 7.94 -11.22 -4.42
C SER A 56 7.27 -10.45 -5.56
N ARG A 57 7.33 -11.01 -6.77
CA ARG A 57 6.69 -10.38 -7.93
C ARG A 57 5.16 -10.44 -7.81
N PRO A 58 4.45 -9.41 -8.30
CA PRO A 58 3.01 -9.47 -8.45
C PRO A 58 2.57 -10.65 -9.31
N CYS A 59 1.32 -11.09 -9.11
CA CYS A 59 0.67 -12.10 -9.94
C CYS A 59 0.62 -11.64 -11.41
N ASP A 60 0.94 -12.54 -12.34
CA ASP A 60 0.53 -12.35 -13.73
C ASP A 60 -1.00 -12.53 -13.81
N PRO A 61 -1.76 -11.62 -14.44
CA PRO A 61 -3.21 -11.74 -14.55
C PRO A 61 -3.69 -13.04 -15.20
N SER A 62 -2.87 -13.68 -16.04
CA SER A 62 -3.22 -14.91 -16.75
C SER A 62 -2.93 -16.19 -15.97
N TRP A 63 -2.37 -16.10 -14.76
CA TRP A 63 -2.01 -17.28 -13.98
C TRP A 63 -3.23 -18.04 -13.45
N THR A 64 -3.16 -19.36 -13.59
CA THR A 64 -4.06 -20.32 -12.95
C THR A 64 -3.90 -20.30 -11.42
N PRO A 65 -4.90 -20.81 -10.66
CA PRO A 65 -4.77 -20.98 -9.21
C PRO A 65 -3.48 -21.73 -8.81
N GLU A 66 -3.16 -22.83 -9.49
CA GLU A 66 -1.99 -23.65 -9.20
C GLU A 66 -0.69 -22.86 -9.40
N GLN A 67 -0.61 -22.09 -10.49
CA GLN A 67 0.53 -21.20 -10.74
C GLN A 67 0.65 -20.13 -9.65
N ARG A 68 -0.46 -19.54 -9.19
CA ARG A 68 -0.43 -18.56 -8.10
C ARG A 68 0.08 -19.15 -6.80
N HIS A 69 -0.41 -20.33 -6.40
CA HIS A 69 0.09 -21.03 -5.21
C HIS A 69 1.60 -21.31 -5.31
N ALA A 70 2.09 -21.73 -6.47
CA ALA A 70 3.52 -21.95 -6.68
C ALA A 70 4.39 -20.68 -6.56
N HIS A 71 3.81 -19.49 -6.69
CA HIS A 71 4.51 -18.20 -6.60
C HIS A 71 4.28 -17.45 -5.28
N GLY A 72 3.58 -18.08 -4.33
CA GLY A 72 3.44 -17.60 -2.96
C GLY A 72 2.35 -16.55 -2.74
N TRP A 73 2.36 -15.96 -1.53
CA TRP A 73 1.23 -15.20 -1.00
C TRP A 73 0.80 -14.02 -1.87
N ASN A 74 1.73 -13.16 -2.32
CA ASN A 74 1.36 -12.01 -3.17
C ASN A 74 0.65 -12.45 -4.46
N ALA A 75 1.00 -13.60 -5.02
CA ALA A 75 0.33 -14.15 -6.20
C ALA A 75 -1.05 -14.72 -5.87
N VAL A 76 -1.17 -15.48 -4.77
CA VAL A 76 -2.45 -16.00 -4.27
C VAL A 76 -3.41 -14.86 -3.95
N ALA A 77 -2.98 -13.84 -3.22
CA ALA A 77 -3.83 -12.74 -2.81
C ALA A 77 -3.97 -11.61 -3.87
N ARG A 78 -3.35 -11.76 -5.06
CA ARG A 78 -3.30 -10.73 -6.12
C ARG A 78 -2.80 -9.37 -5.62
N LEU A 79 -1.89 -9.37 -4.65
CA LEU A 79 -1.30 -8.15 -4.11
C LEU A 79 -0.35 -7.52 -5.12
N SER A 80 -0.28 -6.20 -5.14
CA SER A 80 0.70 -5.46 -5.92
C SER A 80 2.12 -5.61 -5.41
N ALA A 81 2.33 -6.36 -4.33
CA ALA A 81 3.61 -6.47 -3.65
C ALA A 81 4.20 -5.06 -3.37
N GLY A 82 5.47 -4.86 -3.67
CA GLY A 82 6.17 -3.59 -3.52
C GLY A 82 6.02 -2.59 -4.69
N ARG A 83 5.06 -2.75 -5.61
CA ARG A 83 5.02 -1.87 -6.80
C ARG A 83 4.54 -0.46 -6.48
N ILE A 84 5.40 0.52 -6.73
CA ILE A 84 5.08 1.94 -6.57
C ILE A 84 4.10 2.41 -7.63
N GLU A 85 4.14 1.82 -8.82
CA GLU A 85 3.22 2.13 -9.91
C GLU A 85 1.77 1.87 -9.50
N ALA A 86 1.54 0.75 -8.80
CA ALA A 86 0.23 0.41 -8.23
C ALA A 86 -0.24 1.47 -7.23
N PHE A 87 0.63 1.87 -6.30
CA PHE A 87 0.33 2.92 -5.32
C PHE A 87 -0.01 4.25 -5.99
N ALA A 88 0.82 4.68 -6.94
CA ALA A 88 0.65 5.94 -7.66
C ALA A 88 -0.62 5.96 -8.52
N ALA A 89 -0.96 4.84 -9.17
CA ALA A 89 -2.17 4.70 -9.97
C ALA A 89 -3.45 4.71 -9.10
N VAL A 90 -3.44 4.02 -7.95
CA VAL A 90 -4.55 4.09 -6.98
C VAL A 90 -4.70 5.51 -6.44
N ALA A 91 -3.61 6.17 -6.04
CA ALA A 91 -3.66 7.55 -5.55
C ALA A 91 -4.25 8.51 -6.60
N ALA A 92 -3.78 8.43 -7.85
CA ALA A 92 -4.31 9.23 -8.94
C ALA A 92 -5.80 8.97 -9.19
N HIS A 93 -6.24 7.71 -9.17
CA HIS A 93 -7.65 7.36 -9.34
C HIS A 93 -8.52 7.91 -8.21
N LEU A 94 -8.14 7.72 -6.95
CA LEU A 94 -8.89 8.26 -5.81
C LEU A 94 -8.98 9.80 -5.88
N LYS A 95 -7.90 10.49 -6.24
CA LYS A 95 -7.93 11.95 -6.47
C LYS A 95 -8.87 12.34 -7.61
N SER A 96 -8.93 11.55 -8.69
CA SER A 96 -9.86 11.81 -9.80
C SER A 96 -11.33 11.69 -9.40
N LEU A 97 -11.64 10.94 -8.33
CA LEU A 97 -12.97 10.85 -7.73
C LEU A 97 -13.26 11.97 -6.71
N GLY A 98 -12.32 12.90 -6.51
CA GLY A 98 -12.42 13.97 -5.52
C GLY A 98 -12.08 13.53 -4.09
N LEU A 99 -11.49 12.35 -3.91
CA LEU A 99 -11.05 11.85 -2.61
C LEU A 99 -9.62 12.32 -2.28
N SER A 100 -9.34 12.53 -1.00
CA SER A 100 -8.03 12.97 -0.51
C SER A 100 -7.02 11.82 -0.42
N ALA A 101 -6.53 11.35 -1.56
CA ALA A 101 -5.34 10.50 -1.64
C ALA A 101 -4.08 11.36 -1.88
N PRO A 102 -2.88 10.90 -1.46
CA PRO A 102 -1.70 11.76 -1.47
C PRO A 102 -1.32 12.14 -2.90
N GLU A 103 -0.95 13.41 -3.09
CA GLU A 103 -0.27 13.82 -4.33
C GLU A 103 1.06 13.06 -4.50
N ILE A 104 1.36 12.66 -5.74
CA ILE A 104 2.66 12.09 -6.10
C ILE A 104 3.50 13.24 -6.69
N VAL A 105 4.37 13.81 -5.86
CA VAL A 105 5.22 14.96 -6.22
C VAL A 105 6.36 14.56 -7.14
N ALA A 106 6.98 13.41 -6.86
CA ALA A 106 8.02 12.83 -7.70
C ALA A 106 7.99 11.31 -7.59
N VAL A 107 8.40 10.61 -8.64
CA VAL A 107 8.44 9.14 -8.64
C VAL A 107 9.59 8.60 -9.49
N ASP A 108 10.27 7.61 -8.96
CA ASP A 108 11.26 6.77 -9.64
C ASP A 108 10.89 5.31 -9.39
N ALA A 109 9.96 4.81 -10.21
CA ALA A 109 9.41 3.47 -10.07
C ALA A 109 10.44 2.34 -10.28
N PRO A 110 11.38 2.40 -11.25
CA PRO A 110 12.43 1.39 -11.38
C PRO A 110 13.25 1.19 -10.10
N ASN A 111 13.50 2.26 -9.34
CA ASN A 111 14.19 2.19 -8.06
C ASN A 111 13.24 2.09 -6.86
N GLY A 112 11.92 2.11 -7.06
CA GLY A 112 10.95 2.07 -5.98
C GLY A 112 11.11 3.22 -4.99
N LEU A 113 11.19 4.44 -5.51
CA LEU A 113 11.19 5.68 -4.72
C LEU A 113 10.03 6.58 -5.14
N ALA A 114 9.41 7.27 -4.19
CA ALA A 114 8.43 8.32 -4.46
C ALA A 114 8.52 9.43 -3.40
N VAL A 115 8.25 10.67 -3.80
CA VAL A 115 7.93 11.75 -2.87
C VAL A 115 6.45 12.03 -2.97
N ILE A 116 5.77 12.01 -1.82
CA ILE A 116 4.32 12.15 -1.74
C ILE A 116 3.94 13.25 -0.75
N GLU A 117 2.71 13.73 -0.89
CA GLU A 117 2.07 14.62 0.07
C GLU A 117 2.08 14.03 1.49
N ASP A 118 2.27 14.89 2.49
CA ASP A 118 2.21 14.52 3.90
C ASP A 118 0.93 15.07 4.53
N PHE A 119 0.03 14.18 4.96
CA PHE A 119 -1.23 14.55 5.63
C PHE A 119 -1.06 14.95 7.10
N GLY A 120 0.17 14.90 7.62
CA GLY A 120 0.47 15.15 9.03
C GLY A 120 0.03 14.00 9.93
N ASP A 121 -0.14 14.31 11.22
CA ASP A 121 -0.23 13.31 12.28
C ASP A 121 -1.61 13.24 12.96
N ALA A 122 -2.61 13.94 12.43
CA ALA A 122 -3.97 14.01 12.97
C ALA A 122 -4.79 12.74 12.64
N LEU A 123 -4.26 11.58 13.02
CA LEU A 123 -4.93 10.29 12.87
C LEU A 123 -6.26 10.32 13.64
N PHE A 124 -7.35 9.86 13.03
CA PHE A 124 -8.68 9.81 13.67
C PHE A 124 -8.62 9.13 15.04
N ALA A 125 -7.85 8.05 15.18
CA ALA A 125 -7.66 7.37 16.46
C ALA A 125 -7.13 8.32 17.56
N ARG A 126 -6.10 9.12 17.26
CA ARG A 126 -5.50 10.06 18.21
C ARG A 126 -6.42 11.23 18.52
N VAL A 127 -7.02 11.80 17.49
CA VAL A 127 -7.95 12.92 17.63
C VAL A 127 -9.17 12.53 18.49
N ILE A 128 -9.65 11.29 18.35
CA ILE A 128 -10.72 10.74 19.20
C ILE A 128 -10.24 10.50 20.64
N GLU A 129 -9.06 9.91 20.83
CA GLU A 129 -8.45 9.73 22.16
C GLU A 129 -8.31 11.07 22.90
N ASP A 130 -8.01 12.15 22.16
CA ASP A 130 -7.88 13.52 22.67
C ASP A 130 -9.24 14.22 22.90
N GLY A 131 -10.36 13.52 22.70
CA GLY A 131 -11.70 13.95 23.09
C GLY A 131 -12.58 14.51 21.97
N ALA A 132 -12.18 14.39 20.70
CA ALA A 132 -13.07 14.72 19.59
C ALA A 132 -14.25 13.74 19.51
N ASP A 133 -15.42 14.22 19.06
CA ASP A 133 -16.57 13.37 18.77
C ASP A 133 -16.25 12.42 17.60
N PRO A 134 -16.32 11.09 17.78
CA PRO A 134 -16.11 10.13 16.70
C PRO A 134 -17.15 10.25 15.58
N ALA A 135 -18.38 10.65 15.89
CA ALA A 135 -19.49 10.59 14.94
C ALA A 135 -19.24 11.37 13.62
N PRO A 136 -18.79 12.64 13.62
CA PRO A 136 -18.48 13.36 12.39
C PRO A 136 -17.29 12.76 11.63
N LEU A 137 -16.29 12.21 12.32
CA LEU A 137 -15.11 11.61 11.69
C LEU A 137 -15.48 10.32 10.94
N TYR A 138 -16.20 9.42 11.61
CA TYR A 138 -16.70 8.19 10.98
C TYR A 138 -17.70 8.49 9.86
N ARG A 139 -18.54 9.52 10.01
CA ARG A 139 -19.41 9.99 8.92
C ARG A 139 -18.61 10.37 7.68
N ALA A 140 -17.57 11.19 7.81
CA ALA A 140 -16.72 11.59 6.69
C ALA A 140 -16.05 10.38 6.02
N ALA A 141 -15.59 9.39 6.81
CA ALA A 141 -15.03 8.15 6.27
C ALA A 141 -16.07 7.33 5.48
N VAL A 142 -17.30 7.20 6.00
CA VAL A 142 -18.40 6.52 5.31
C VAL A 142 -18.81 7.25 4.03
N GLU A 143 -18.84 8.58 4.05
CA GLU A 143 -19.12 9.40 2.86
C GLU A 143 -18.05 9.21 1.78
N ALA A 144 -16.77 9.13 2.15
CA ALA A 144 -15.68 8.80 1.23
C ALA A 144 -15.84 7.40 0.62
N LEU A 145 -16.23 6.39 1.42
CA LEU A 145 -16.53 5.05 0.92
C LEU A 145 -17.74 5.04 -0.03
N ALA A 146 -18.78 5.83 0.28
CA ALA A 146 -19.95 5.96 -0.58
C ALA A 146 -19.59 6.56 -1.95
N VAL A 147 -18.72 7.57 -2.00
CA VAL A 147 -18.17 8.12 -3.26
C VAL A 147 -17.43 7.05 -4.04
N LEU A 148 -16.54 6.30 -3.37
CA LEU A 148 -15.78 5.23 -4.01
C LEU A 148 -16.69 4.11 -4.57
N HIS A 149 -17.72 3.70 -3.82
CA HIS A 149 -18.67 2.66 -4.24
C HIS A 149 -19.59 3.10 -5.38
N ALA A 150 -19.83 4.40 -5.54
CA ALA A 150 -20.64 4.94 -6.62
C ALA A 150 -19.86 5.06 -7.95
N ALA A 151 -18.53 5.04 -7.89
CA ALA A 151 -17.68 5.14 -9.06
C ALA A 151 -17.60 3.79 -9.82
N PRO A 152 -17.51 3.82 -11.17
CA PRO A 152 -17.29 2.60 -11.93
C PRO A 152 -15.91 2.02 -11.58
N THR A 153 -15.85 0.71 -11.37
CA THR A 153 -14.58 0.01 -11.14
C THR A 153 -13.79 -0.08 -12.45
N PRO A 154 -12.57 0.49 -12.53
CA PRO A 154 -11.76 0.40 -13.73
C PRO A 154 -11.03 -0.93 -13.81
N ASP A 155 -10.84 -1.47 -15.02
CA ASP A 155 -9.99 -2.65 -15.24
C ASP A 155 -8.49 -2.30 -15.13
N VAL A 156 -8.15 -1.05 -15.44
CA VAL A 156 -6.79 -0.51 -15.40
C VAL A 156 -6.82 0.88 -14.77
N LEU A 157 -5.93 1.09 -13.80
CA LEU A 157 -5.68 2.38 -13.16
C LEU A 157 -4.50 3.05 -13.85
N SER A 158 -4.63 4.32 -14.21
CA SER A 158 -3.51 5.10 -14.78
C SER A 158 -2.96 6.07 -13.75
N GLY A 159 -1.63 6.10 -13.62
CA GLY A 159 -0.93 6.98 -12.68
C GLY A 159 0.36 7.57 -13.25
N PRO A 160 1.00 8.49 -12.50
CA PRO A 160 2.22 9.18 -12.94
C PRO A 160 3.43 8.25 -13.13
N ALA A 161 3.35 7.01 -12.66
CA ALA A 161 4.39 6.00 -12.82
C ALA A 161 4.01 4.87 -13.80
N GLY A 162 2.90 5.03 -14.53
CA GLY A 162 2.39 4.05 -15.48
C GLY A 162 1.02 3.49 -15.12
N ASP A 163 0.55 2.60 -15.99
CA ASP A 163 -0.72 1.89 -15.83
C ASP A 163 -0.55 0.67 -14.91
N TRP A 164 -1.61 0.36 -14.17
CA TRP A 164 -1.67 -0.77 -13.27
C TRP A 164 -2.98 -1.55 -13.42
N PRO A 165 -2.95 -2.86 -13.70
CA PRO A 165 -4.16 -3.65 -13.82
C PRO A 165 -4.83 -3.83 -12.45
N LEU A 166 -6.13 -3.54 -12.37
CA LEU A 166 -6.92 -3.83 -11.19
C LEU A 166 -7.43 -5.27 -11.28
N LEU A 167 -6.85 -6.13 -10.44
CA LEU A 167 -7.11 -7.56 -10.48
C LEU A 167 -8.39 -7.91 -9.71
N THR A 168 -9.24 -8.73 -10.30
CA THR A 168 -10.43 -9.26 -9.63
C THR A 168 -10.05 -10.04 -8.39
N TYR A 169 -10.68 -9.72 -7.25
CA TYR A 169 -10.61 -10.54 -6.05
C TYR A 169 -11.44 -11.81 -6.26
N ASP A 170 -10.79 -12.85 -6.78
CA ASP A 170 -11.41 -14.10 -7.19
C ASP A 170 -11.42 -15.16 -6.08
N GLN A 171 -12.01 -16.32 -6.37
CA GLN A 171 -12.12 -17.43 -5.42
C GLN A 171 -10.77 -17.85 -4.83
N THR A 172 -9.69 -17.86 -5.62
CA THR A 172 -8.36 -18.22 -5.12
C THR A 172 -7.83 -17.20 -4.12
N ALA A 173 -8.04 -15.89 -4.35
CA ALA A 173 -7.66 -14.85 -3.41
C ALA A 173 -8.49 -14.92 -2.12
N LEU A 174 -9.81 -15.17 -2.25
CA LEU A 174 -10.70 -15.37 -1.12
C LEU A 174 -10.31 -16.59 -0.29
N GLN A 175 -10.10 -17.74 -0.94
CA GLN A 175 -9.75 -18.99 -0.27
C GLN A 175 -8.41 -18.86 0.45
N GLY A 176 -7.38 -18.29 -0.20
CA GLY A 176 -6.09 -18.08 0.45
C GLY A 176 -6.19 -17.25 1.73
N GLY A 177 -7.08 -16.26 1.79
CA GLY A 177 -7.35 -15.51 3.02
C GLY A 177 -8.08 -16.33 4.08
N ALA A 178 -9.06 -17.14 3.68
CA ALA A 178 -9.79 -18.04 4.58
C ALA A 178 -8.89 -19.14 5.16
N ASP A 179 -7.97 -19.68 4.37
CA ASP A 179 -7.06 -20.76 4.75
C ASP A 179 -6.13 -20.39 5.90
N LEU A 180 -5.80 -19.09 6.04
CA LEU A 180 -5.02 -18.59 7.17
C LEU A 180 -5.68 -18.91 8.52
N PHE A 181 -7.00 -18.98 8.57
CA PHE A 181 -7.72 -19.36 9.79
C PHE A 181 -7.42 -20.81 10.19
N PHE A 182 -7.44 -21.73 9.23
CA PHE A 182 -7.11 -23.14 9.47
C PHE A 182 -5.64 -23.35 9.80
N GLU A 183 -4.75 -22.52 9.26
CA GLU A 183 -3.32 -22.57 9.56
C GLU A 183 -2.99 -22.00 10.96
N TRP A 184 -3.57 -20.85 11.33
CA TRP A 184 -3.14 -20.10 12.52
C TRP A 184 -3.96 -20.42 13.76
N LEU A 185 -5.24 -20.73 13.63
CA LEU A 185 -6.10 -20.97 14.80
C LEU A 185 -5.63 -22.17 15.66
N PRO A 186 -5.20 -23.32 15.09
CA PRO A 186 -4.66 -24.42 15.89
C PRO A 186 -3.38 -24.05 16.64
N GLN A 187 -2.59 -23.12 16.11
CA GLN A 187 -1.37 -22.65 16.77
C GLN A 187 -1.70 -21.77 17.99
N LEU A 188 -2.80 -21.01 17.92
CA LEU A 188 -3.29 -20.20 19.03
C LEU A 188 -4.06 -21.02 20.07
N ILE A 189 -4.85 -22.00 19.61
CA ILE A 189 -5.72 -22.85 20.44
C ILE A 189 -5.34 -24.32 20.19
N PRO A 190 -4.36 -24.87 20.94
CA PRO A 190 -3.83 -26.23 20.69
C PRO A 190 -4.84 -27.38 20.82
N ALA A 191 -6.01 -27.12 21.41
CA ALA A 191 -7.11 -28.09 21.49
C ALA A 191 -7.87 -28.26 20.16
N LEU A 192 -7.71 -27.32 19.21
CA LEU A 192 -8.28 -27.41 17.88
C LEU A 192 -7.29 -28.13 16.96
N SER A 193 -7.79 -29.08 16.18
CA SER A 193 -7.05 -29.77 15.13
C SER A 193 -7.98 -29.96 13.95
N PHE A 194 -7.51 -29.59 12.76
CA PHE A 194 -8.21 -29.81 11.50
C PHE A 194 -7.45 -30.89 10.75
N ASP A 195 -8.13 -32.00 10.44
CA ASP A 195 -7.51 -33.06 9.64
C ASP A 195 -7.46 -32.68 8.15
N ALA A 196 -6.71 -33.45 7.36
CA ALA A 196 -6.55 -33.18 5.94
C ALA A 196 -7.85 -33.26 5.15
N ALA A 197 -8.88 -33.96 5.66
CA ALA A 197 -10.19 -34.04 5.02
C ALA A 197 -10.98 -32.74 5.28
N ALA A 198 -10.98 -32.24 6.52
CA ALA A 198 -11.64 -31.01 6.91
C ALA A 198 -11.04 -29.75 6.26
N VAL A 199 -9.74 -29.78 5.91
CA VAL A 199 -9.07 -28.67 5.19
C VAL A 199 -9.32 -28.72 3.68
N ALA A 200 -9.73 -29.87 3.13
CA ALA A 200 -9.92 -30.07 1.69
C ALA A 200 -11.38 -29.88 1.21
N GLU A 201 -12.32 -29.66 2.13
CA GLU A 201 -13.76 -29.39 1.88
C GLU A 201 -14.05 -27.88 1.90
#